data_AF-A0A7V6MUM8-F1
#
_entry.id   AF-A0A7V6MUM8-F1
#
_cell.length_a   1.000
_cell.length_b   1.000
_cell.length_c   1.000
_cell.angle_alpha   90.00
_cell.angle_beta   90.00
_cell.angle_gamma   90.00
#
_symmetry.space_group_name_H-M   'P 1'
#
loop_
_entity.id
_entity.type
_entity.pdbx_description
1 polymer ?
#
loop_
_entity_poly.entity_id
_entity_poly.type
_entity_poly.pdbx_seq_one_letter_code
_entity_poly.pdbx_strand_id
1 'polypeptide(L)'
;MKANRSIILYVGMAMIMGAFISFMLLGRRTSDYLVVDTLMLGACGIFDLFWWSIIGEMLDYTENPVKVFGIGLSANVFGVLCGDVIGMAVTSIQLPGAEVAVMALTVVCVTLVMLPPLNRHLVTLLKNHAYLAAYDRMSETQQTDIIQQTKTLEELTAREHEVLQQILSGKSNREIACTLFISENTVKTHARNIFSKCDVGSRTELISTLLKNQSDW
;
A
#
# COMPACT_ATOMS: atom_id res chain seq x y z
N MET A 1 -17.60 11.19 2.58
CA MET A 1 -16.56 11.90 1.82
C MET A 1 -15.28 11.08 1.93
N LYS A 2 -14.88 10.31 0.90
CA LYS A 2 -13.66 9.49 0.94
C LYS A 2 -12.46 10.44 0.94
N ALA A 3 -11.87 10.68 2.11
CA ALA A 3 -10.66 11.49 2.21
C ALA A 3 -9.58 10.84 1.34
N ASN A 4 -8.99 11.62 0.44
CA ASN A 4 -7.94 11.14 -0.45
C ASN A 4 -6.70 10.86 0.41
N ARG A 5 -6.52 9.62 0.86
CA ARG A 5 -5.45 9.21 1.80
C ARG A 5 -4.06 9.63 1.33
N SER A 6 -3.86 9.67 0.01
CA SER A 6 -2.64 10.19 -0.61
C SER A 6 -2.40 11.66 -0.28
N ILE A 7 -3.42 12.51 -0.23
CA ILE A 7 -3.29 13.93 0.13
C ILE A 7 -2.86 14.08 1.59
N ILE A 8 -3.49 13.35 2.51
CA ILE A 8 -3.14 13.36 3.94
C ILE A 8 -1.66 13.01 4.11
N LEU A 9 -1.19 11.98 3.40
CA LEU A 9 0.21 11.57 3.40
C LEU A 9 1.14 12.72 2.94
N TYR A 10 0.84 13.36 1.80
CA TYR A 10 1.67 14.46 1.30
C TYR A 10 1.66 15.70 2.22
N VAL A 11 0.54 15.97 2.90
CA VAL A 11 0.48 17.05 3.91
C VAL A 11 1.42 16.74 5.07
N GLY A 12 1.41 15.51 5.59
CA GLY A 12 2.36 15.08 6.64
C GLY A 12 3.82 15.19 6.19
N MET A 13 4.13 14.78 4.96
CA MET A 13 5.46 14.92 4.37
C MET A 13 5.93 16.38 4.28
N ALA A 14 5.04 17.27 3.83
CA ALA A 14 5.33 18.70 3.73
C ALA A 14 5.55 19.34 5.11
N MET A 15 4.78 18.92 6.12
CA MET A 15 4.97 19.40 7.49
C MET A 15 6.31 18.97 8.09
N ILE A 16 6.76 17.73 7.88
CA ILE A 16 8.11 17.31 8.30
C ILE A 16 9.19 18.13 7.61
N MET A 17 9.11 18.30 6.29
CA MET A 17 10.09 19.12 5.57
C MET A 17 10.10 20.56 6.08
N GLY A 18 8.92 21.13 6.36
CA GLY A 18 8.78 22.45 6.97
C GLY A 18 9.41 22.54 8.37
N ALA A 19 9.26 21.50 9.21
CA ALA A 19 9.88 21.44 10.53
C ALA A 19 11.41 21.49 10.45
N PHE A 20 12.01 20.68 9.57
CA PHE A 20 13.46 20.62 9.39
C PHE A 20 14.04 21.90 8.78
N ILE A 21 13.38 22.48 7.77
CA ILE A 21 13.79 23.76 7.20
C ILE A 21 13.72 24.87 8.27
N SER A 22 12.65 24.91 9.05
CA SER A 22 12.48 25.88 10.16
C SER A 22 13.57 25.70 11.21
N PHE A 23 13.89 24.45 11.57
CA PHE A 23 14.96 24.14 12.53
C PHE A 23 16.35 24.61 12.05
N MET A 24 16.61 24.53 10.74
CA MET A 24 17.88 24.96 10.16
C MET A 24 18.00 26.49 10.02
N LEU A 25 16.87 27.19 9.79
CA LEU A 25 16.84 28.63 9.52
C LEU A 25 16.64 29.50 10.76
N LEU A 26 16.01 28.99 11.81
CA LEU A 26 15.65 29.78 12.99
C LEU A 26 16.78 29.86 14.03
N GLY A 27 16.82 30.98 14.77
CA GLY A 27 17.93 31.40 15.63
C GLY A 27 17.97 30.77 17.02
N ARG A 28 17.43 29.56 17.21
CA ARG A 28 17.37 28.81 18.48
C ARG A 28 16.75 29.59 19.66
N ARG A 29 15.79 30.49 19.40
CA ARG A 29 14.99 31.12 20.46
C ARG A 29 13.88 30.19 20.92
N THR A 30 13.31 30.41 22.10
CA THR A 30 12.19 29.61 22.62
C THR A 30 10.99 29.56 21.67
N SER A 31 10.70 30.68 20.99
CA SER A 31 9.67 30.75 19.94
C SER A 31 9.95 29.82 18.76
N ASP A 32 11.22 29.65 18.43
CA ASP A 32 11.68 28.88 17.27
C ASP A 32 11.51 27.39 17.55
N TYR A 33 11.86 26.96 18.77
CA TYR A 33 11.59 25.59 19.24
C TYR A 33 10.10 25.27 19.24
N LEU A 34 9.24 26.22 19.65
CA LEU A 34 7.79 26.03 19.66
C LEU A 34 7.26 25.78 18.24
N VAL A 35 7.73 26.55 17.24
CA VAL A 35 7.35 26.37 15.83
C VAL A 35 7.78 25.00 15.32
N VAL A 36 9.05 24.63 15.53
CA VAL A 36 9.59 23.34 15.08
C VAL A 36 8.85 22.17 15.73
N ASP A 37 8.64 22.23 17.05
CA ASP A 37 7.98 21.18 17.82
C ASP A 37 6.51 21.00 17.37
N THR A 38 5.81 22.11 17.14
CA THR A 38 4.42 22.08 16.64
C THR A 38 4.34 21.44 15.25
N LEU A 39 5.24 21.79 14.33
CA LEU A 39 5.30 21.19 12.99
C LEU A 39 5.63 19.70 13.08
N MET A 40 6.56 19.31 13.95
CA MET A 40 6.99 17.93 14.14
C MET A 40 5.86 17.07 14.73
N LEU A 41 5.25 17.50 15.83
CA LEU A 41 4.13 16.80 16.47
C LEU A 41 2.91 16.73 15.55
N GLY A 42 2.63 17.82 14.82
CA GLY A 42 1.56 17.84 13.83
C GLY A 42 1.79 16.83 12.70
N ALA A 43 3.02 16.73 12.21
CA ALA A 43 3.37 15.70 11.22
C ALA A 43 3.23 14.29 11.78
N CYS A 44 3.73 14.02 12.99
CA CYS A 44 3.56 12.71 13.65
C CYS A 44 2.08 12.33 13.77
N GLY A 45 1.22 13.27 14.18
CA GLY A 45 -0.22 13.03 14.25
C GLY A 45 -0.86 12.68 12.89
N ILE A 46 -0.38 13.28 11.80
CA ILE A 46 -0.84 12.94 10.45
C ILE A 46 -0.38 11.54 10.04
N PHE A 47 0.86 11.16 10.33
CA PHE A 47 1.35 9.81 10.03
C PHE A 47 0.65 8.74 10.86
N ASP A 48 0.34 9.03 12.14
CA ASP A 48 -0.48 8.16 12.98
C ASP A 48 -1.87 7.97 12.38
N LEU A 49 -2.57 9.05 12.01
CA LEU A 49 -3.88 8.96 11.34
C LEU A 49 -3.82 8.15 10.04
N PHE A 50 -2.76 8.34 9.27
CA PHE A 50 -2.53 7.56 8.05
C PHE A 50 -2.31 6.07 8.36
N TRP A 51 -1.49 5.74 9.35
CA TRP A 51 -1.24 4.38 9.81
C TRP A 51 -2.52 3.68 10.29
N TRP A 52 -3.29 4.36 11.15
CA TRP A 52 -4.58 3.86 11.63
C TRP A 52 -5.59 3.68 10.50
N SER A 53 -5.58 4.56 9.49
CA SER A 53 -6.43 4.40 8.31
C SER A 53 -6.07 3.17 7.48
N ILE A 54 -4.79 2.79 7.38
CA ILE A 54 -4.34 1.57 6.70
C ILE A 54 -4.79 0.34 7.48
N ILE A 55 -4.54 0.31 8.80
CA ILE A 55 -4.99 -0.79 9.64
C ILE A 55 -6.51 -0.94 9.55
N GLY A 56 -7.26 0.16 9.67
CA GLY A 56 -8.71 0.16 9.57
C GLY A 56 -9.21 -0.46 8.26
N GLU A 57 -8.57 -0.15 7.13
CA GLU A 57 -8.91 -0.78 5.85
C GLU A 57 -8.59 -2.27 5.82
N MET A 58 -7.47 -2.70 6.44
CA MET A 58 -7.12 -4.12 6.51
C MET A 58 -8.09 -4.94 7.36
N LEU A 59 -8.74 -4.33 8.36
CA LEU A 59 -9.71 -5.03 9.23
C LEU A 59 -10.95 -5.50 8.45
N ASP A 60 -11.37 -4.75 7.42
CA ASP A 60 -12.54 -5.10 6.60
C ASP A 60 -12.31 -6.37 5.75
N TYR A 61 -11.06 -6.79 5.57
CA TYR A 61 -10.67 -7.88 4.66
C TYR A 61 -10.02 -9.09 5.35
N THR A 62 -10.06 -9.13 6.68
CA THR A 62 -9.38 -10.18 7.46
C THR A 62 -10.37 -10.99 8.28
N GLU A 63 -10.15 -12.31 8.37
CA GLU A 63 -11.00 -13.20 9.18
C GLU A 63 -10.80 -12.99 10.69
N ASN A 64 -9.62 -12.52 11.10
CA ASN A 64 -9.27 -12.27 12.50
C ASN A 64 -8.77 -10.83 12.72
N PRO A 65 -9.68 -9.85 12.90
CA PRO A 65 -9.33 -8.43 13.02
C PRO A 65 -8.44 -8.15 14.24
N VAL A 66 -8.65 -8.88 15.34
CA VAL A 66 -7.85 -8.73 16.56
C VAL A 66 -6.38 -9.04 16.30
N LYS A 67 -6.09 -10.08 15.51
CA LYS A 67 -4.71 -10.45 15.16
C LYS A 67 -4.03 -9.39 14.31
N VAL A 68 -4.70 -8.89 13.27
CA VAL A 68 -4.13 -7.85 12.38
C VAL A 68 -3.92 -6.55 13.14
N PHE A 69 -4.89 -6.15 13.97
CA PHE A 69 -4.75 -4.98 14.84
C PHE A 69 -3.59 -5.16 15.81
N GLY A 70 -3.48 -6.32 16.46
CA GLY A 70 -2.39 -6.62 17.40
C GLY A 70 -1.01 -6.60 16.74
N ILE A 71 -0.87 -7.18 15.55
CA ILE A 71 0.37 -7.14 14.76
C ILE A 71 0.70 -5.70 14.35
N GLY A 72 -0.29 -4.95 13.83
CA GLY A 72 -0.10 -3.57 13.43
C GLY A 72 0.32 -2.65 14.58
N LEU A 73 -0.31 -2.79 15.75
CA LEU A 73 0.06 -2.05 16.96
C LEU A 73 1.45 -2.44 17.46
N SER A 74 1.76 -3.74 17.48
CA SER A 74 3.09 -4.22 17.88
C SER A 74 4.19 -3.71 16.96
N ALA A 75 3.95 -3.69 15.64
CA ALA A 75 4.89 -3.15 14.67
C ALA A 75 5.13 -1.64 14.86
N ASN A 76 4.08 -0.86 15.18
CA ASN A 76 4.22 0.56 15.47
C ASN A 76 5.08 0.80 16.72
N VAL A 77 4.76 0.11 17.83
CA VAL A 77 5.52 0.21 19.09
C VAL A 77 6.96 -0.24 18.90
N PHE A 78 7.19 -1.31 18.14
CA PHE A 78 8.53 -1.79 17.82
C PHE A 78 9.34 -0.76 17.01
N GLY A 79 8.72 -0.10 16.04
CA GLY A 79 9.35 0.97 15.27
C GLY A 79 9.80 2.15 16.14
N VAL A 80 8.93 2.61 17.05
CA VAL A 80 9.25 3.68 18.00
C VAL A 80 10.42 3.26 18.91
N LEU A 81 10.39 2.04 19.45
CA LEU A 81 11.45 1.51 20.29
C LEU A 81 12.79 1.44 19.55
N CYS A 82 12.81 0.92 18.31
CA CYS A 82 14.02 0.89 17.51
C CYS A 82 14.57 2.29 17.22
N GLY A 83 13.69 3.25 16.92
CA GLY A 83 14.07 4.65 16.71
C GLY A 83 14.73 5.28 17.94
N ASP A 84 14.15 5.06 19.11
CA ASP A 84 14.69 5.57 20.39
C ASP A 84 16.05 4.95 20.74
N VAL A 85 16.18 3.63 20.59
CA VAL A 85 17.46 2.93 20.81
C VAL A 85 18.54 3.43 19.85
N ILE A 86 18.23 3.61 18.57
CA ILE A 86 19.18 4.15 17.58
C ILE A 86 19.52 5.61 17.92
N GLY A 87 18.54 6.43 18.31
CA GLY A 87 18.75 7.82 18.72
C GLY A 87 19.70 7.93 19.92
N MET A 88 19.45 7.15 20.97
CA MET A 88 20.33 7.08 22.14
C MET A 88 21.75 6.64 21.75
N ALA A 89 21.87 5.59 20.93
CA ALA A 89 23.17 5.11 20.45
C ALA A 89 23.93 6.22 19.70
N VAL A 90 23.27 6.95 18.79
CA VAL A 90 23.87 8.07 18.05
C VAL A 90 24.32 9.20 18.97
N THR A 91 23.48 9.59 19.95
CA THR A 91 23.83 10.66 20.90
C THR A 91 24.99 10.29 21.82
N SER A 92 25.19 9.01 22.12
CA SER A 92 26.29 8.52 22.96
C SER A 92 27.67 8.59 22.29
N ILE A 93 27.74 8.74 20.96
CA ILE A 93 29.00 8.83 20.20
C ILE A 93 29.61 10.25 20.26
N GLN A 94 28.96 11.20 20.97
CA GLN A 94 29.44 12.58 21.16
C GLN A 94 29.74 13.34 19.84
N LEU A 95 29.02 13.01 18.77
CA LEU A 95 29.22 13.64 17.46
C LEU A 95 28.85 15.14 17.50
N PRO A 96 29.48 15.96 16.64
CA PRO A 96 29.07 17.35 16.44
C PRO A 96 27.57 17.44 16.09
N GLY A 97 26.87 18.41 16.66
CA GLY A 97 25.41 18.54 16.45
C GLY A 97 24.99 18.70 14.99
N ALA A 98 25.88 19.21 14.12
CA ALA A 98 25.64 19.28 12.68
C ALA A 98 25.56 17.88 12.03
N GLU A 99 26.42 16.94 12.45
CA GLU A 99 26.43 15.58 11.90
C GLU A 99 25.18 14.80 12.33
N VAL A 100 24.75 14.96 13.57
CA VAL A 100 23.49 14.37 14.08
C VAL A 100 22.28 14.90 13.30
N ALA A 101 22.25 16.22 13.03
CA ALA A 101 21.18 16.82 12.23
C ALA A 101 21.17 16.31 10.79
N VAL A 102 22.33 16.14 10.17
CA VAL A 102 22.44 15.56 8.80
C VAL A 102 21.96 14.11 8.80
N MET A 103 22.35 13.29 9.77
CA MET A 103 21.87 11.91 9.89
C MET A 103 20.34 11.85 10.04
N ALA A 104 19.78 12.64 10.96
CA ALA A 104 18.33 12.72 11.15
C ALA A 104 17.61 13.15 9.86
N LEU A 105 18.13 14.17 9.17
CA LEU A 105 17.59 14.65 7.90
C LEU A 105 17.67 13.58 6.81
N THR A 106 18.78 12.84 6.69
CA THR A 106 18.91 11.77 5.69
C THR A 106 17.91 10.64 5.93
N VAL A 107 17.71 10.21 7.17
CA VAL A 107 16.70 9.20 7.52
C VAL A 107 15.31 9.68 7.11
N VAL A 108 14.98 10.93 7.42
CA VAL A 108 13.71 11.55 7.04
C VAL A 108 13.55 11.65 5.52
N CYS A 109 14.57 12.10 4.78
CA CYS A 109 14.49 12.17 3.33
C CYS A 109 14.29 10.78 2.70
N VAL A 110 14.97 9.75 3.20
CA VAL A 110 14.81 8.37 2.72
C VAL A 110 13.40 7.86 3.01
N THR A 111 12.86 8.09 4.20
CA THR A 111 11.48 7.68 4.52
C THR A 111 10.47 8.39 3.64
N LEU A 112 10.60 9.70 3.42
CA LEU A 112 9.73 10.48 2.54
C LEU A 112 9.75 10.00 1.08
N VAL A 113 10.90 9.55 0.58
CA VAL A 113 11.02 9.00 -0.79
C VAL A 113 10.44 7.59 -0.89
N MET A 114 10.63 6.75 0.13
CA MET A 114 10.16 5.36 0.13
C MET A 114 8.66 5.22 0.41
N LEU A 115 8.07 6.14 1.18
CA LEU A 115 6.69 6.06 1.65
C LEU A 115 5.64 6.10 0.50
N PRO A 116 5.72 7.00 -0.51
CA PRO A 116 4.76 7.01 -1.61
C PRO A 116 4.74 5.73 -2.48
N PRO A 117 5.88 5.17 -2.95
CA PRO A 117 5.85 3.93 -3.72
C PRO A 117 5.38 2.74 -2.87
N LEU A 118 5.77 2.67 -1.60
CA LEU A 118 5.29 1.63 -0.69
C LEU A 118 3.78 1.73 -0.47
N ASN A 119 3.24 2.94 -0.27
CA ASN A 119 1.81 3.16 -0.14
C ASN A 119 1.05 2.77 -1.42
N ARG A 120 1.57 3.14 -2.61
CA ARG A 120 0.96 2.71 -3.88
C ARG A 120 0.93 1.20 -3.99
N HIS A 121 2.03 0.52 -3.65
CA HIS A 121 2.12 -0.92 -3.67
C HIS A 121 1.13 -1.57 -2.69
N LEU A 122 1.03 -1.04 -1.46
CA LEU A 122 0.13 -1.55 -0.43
C LEU A 122 -1.34 -1.37 -0.81
N VAL A 123 -1.72 -0.19 -1.33
CA VAL A 123 -3.09 0.07 -1.84
C VAL A 123 -3.41 -0.86 -3.02
N THR A 124 -2.46 -1.10 -3.91
CA THR A 124 -2.60 -2.06 -5.00
C THR A 124 -2.86 -3.46 -4.48
N LEU A 125 -2.07 -3.95 -3.52
CA LEU A 125 -2.27 -5.27 -2.91
C LEU A 125 -3.64 -5.36 -2.22
N LEU A 126 -4.02 -4.33 -1.47
CA LEU A 126 -5.27 -4.31 -0.74
C LEU A 126 -6.49 -4.28 -1.67
N LYS A 127 -6.47 -3.47 -2.73
CA LYS A 127 -7.54 -3.42 -3.74
C LYS A 127 -7.71 -4.76 -4.46
N ASN A 128 -6.61 -5.46 -4.73
CA ASN A 128 -6.68 -6.80 -5.29
C ASN A 128 -7.41 -7.74 -4.31
N HIS A 129 -7.00 -7.80 -3.04
CA HIS A 129 -7.68 -8.63 -2.05
C HIS A 129 -9.14 -8.25 -1.81
N ALA A 130 -9.46 -6.95 -1.81
CA ALA A 130 -10.82 -6.45 -1.68
C ALA A 130 -11.72 -6.86 -2.84
N TYR A 131 -11.21 -6.80 -4.07
CA TYR A 131 -11.93 -7.28 -5.25
C TYR A 131 -12.14 -8.78 -5.20
N LEU A 132 -11.10 -9.54 -4.84
CA LEU A 132 -11.19 -10.99 -4.75
C LEU A 132 -12.19 -11.43 -3.68
N ALA A 133 -12.20 -10.76 -2.52
CA ALA A 133 -13.18 -11.00 -1.47
C ALA A 133 -14.60 -10.56 -1.86
N ALA A 134 -14.76 -9.51 -2.66
CA ALA A 134 -16.06 -9.08 -3.18
C ALA A 134 -16.58 -10.00 -4.29
N TYR A 135 -15.70 -10.44 -5.19
CA TYR A 135 -16.00 -11.38 -6.28
C TYR A 135 -16.41 -12.75 -5.74
N ASP A 136 -15.72 -13.25 -4.71
CA ASP A 136 -16.06 -14.51 -4.03
C ASP A 136 -17.42 -14.44 -3.31
N ARG A 137 -17.89 -13.24 -2.95
CA ARG A 137 -19.22 -13.00 -2.36
C ARG A 137 -20.34 -12.79 -3.40
N MET A 138 -20.00 -12.60 -4.68
CA MET A 138 -21.00 -12.44 -5.75
C MET A 138 -21.61 -13.79 -6.13
N SER A 139 -22.91 -13.80 -6.46
CA SER A 139 -23.61 -15.02 -6.92
C SER A 139 -23.06 -15.50 -8.26
N GLU A 140 -23.06 -16.81 -8.52
CA GLU A 140 -22.51 -17.43 -9.76
C GLU A 140 -23.06 -16.76 -11.04
N THR A 141 -24.30 -16.28 -11.04
CA THR A 141 -24.91 -15.54 -12.15
C THR A 141 -24.20 -14.21 -12.43
N GLN A 142 -23.83 -13.46 -11.39
CA GLN A 142 -23.12 -12.18 -11.52
C GLN A 142 -21.66 -12.37 -11.92
N GLN A 143 -21.01 -13.45 -11.45
CA GLN A 143 -19.66 -13.82 -11.88
C GLN A 143 -19.64 -14.16 -13.38
N THR A 144 -20.66 -14.87 -13.86
CA THR A 144 -20.81 -15.24 -15.27
C THR A 144 -21.09 -14.01 -16.14
N ASP A 145 -21.89 -13.05 -15.65
CA ASP A 145 -22.16 -11.78 -16.32
C ASP A 145 -20.91 -10.89 -16.45
N ILE A 146 -20.02 -10.86 -15.46
CA ILE A 146 -18.72 -10.16 -15.57
C ILE A 146 -17.90 -10.77 -16.71
N ILE A 147 -17.80 -12.11 -16.75
CA ILE A 147 -17.07 -12.81 -17.81
C ILE A 147 -17.75 -12.60 -19.18
N GLN A 148 -19.09 -12.57 -19.25
CA GLN A 148 -19.85 -12.37 -20.48
C GLN A 148 -19.93 -10.92 -20.97
N GLN A 149 -19.95 -9.91 -20.09
CA GLN A 149 -19.89 -8.49 -20.47
C GLN A 149 -18.49 -8.07 -20.88
N THR A 150 -17.48 -8.82 -20.44
CA THR A 150 -16.14 -8.75 -21.03
C THR A 150 -16.08 -9.45 -22.41
N LYS A 151 -17.21 -9.56 -23.12
CA LYS A 151 -17.37 -10.09 -24.49
C LYS A 151 -16.49 -9.45 -25.54
N THR A 152 -15.76 -8.38 -25.21
CA THR A 152 -14.67 -7.84 -26.02
C THR A 152 -13.36 -8.64 -25.91
N LEU A 153 -13.30 -9.69 -25.07
CA LEU A 153 -12.20 -10.66 -24.94
C LEU A 153 -12.36 -11.91 -25.84
N GLU A 154 -12.95 -11.77 -27.04
CA GLU A 154 -13.07 -12.87 -28.01
C GLU A 154 -11.72 -13.53 -28.40
N GLU A 155 -10.60 -12.90 -28.07
CA GLU A 155 -9.25 -13.41 -28.34
C GLU A 155 -8.71 -14.40 -27.28
N LEU A 156 -9.37 -14.57 -26.13
CA LEU A 156 -8.93 -15.50 -25.09
C LEU A 156 -9.34 -16.95 -25.43
N THR A 157 -8.37 -17.85 -25.41
CA THR A 157 -8.62 -19.29 -25.57
C THR A 157 -9.43 -19.84 -24.39
N ALA A 158 -10.07 -21.00 -24.56
CA ALA A 158 -10.81 -21.67 -23.48
C ALA A 158 -9.94 -21.87 -22.22
N ARG A 159 -8.66 -22.21 -22.41
CA ARG A 159 -7.73 -22.41 -21.30
C ARG A 159 -7.35 -21.11 -20.59
N GLU A 160 -7.23 -20.02 -21.35
CA GLU A 160 -6.98 -18.70 -20.78
C GLU A 160 -8.21 -18.17 -20.02
N HIS A 161 -9.42 -18.51 -20.47
CA HIS A 161 -10.66 -18.23 -19.72
C HIS A 161 -10.69 -18.94 -18.37
N GLU A 162 -10.36 -20.24 -18.32
CA GLU A 162 -10.27 -20.98 -17.07
C GLU A 162 -9.23 -20.36 -16.12
N VAL A 163 -8.05 -20.02 -16.63
CA VAL A 163 -7.01 -19.35 -15.83
C VAL A 163 -7.47 -17.97 -15.35
N LEU A 164 -8.12 -17.18 -16.21
CA LEU A 164 -8.68 -15.88 -15.86
C LEU A 164 -9.71 -16.00 -14.74
N GLN A 165 -10.63 -16.95 -14.82
CA GLN A 165 -11.63 -17.18 -13.78
C GLN A 165 -10.96 -17.47 -12.43
N GLN A 166 -9.93 -18.34 -12.41
CA GLN A 166 -9.21 -18.61 -11.16
C GLN A 166 -8.41 -17.39 -10.65
N ILE A 167 -7.92 -16.53 -11.55
CA ILE A 167 -7.28 -15.25 -11.19
C ILE A 167 -8.29 -14.32 -10.53
N LEU A 168 -9.51 -14.23 -11.05
CA LEU A 168 -10.61 -13.40 -10.53
C LEU A 168 -11.18 -13.96 -9.21
N SER A 169 -11.13 -15.28 -9.01
CA SER A 169 -11.40 -15.94 -7.72
C SER A 169 -10.26 -15.80 -6.70
N GLY A 170 -9.16 -15.12 -7.06
CA GLY A 170 -8.15 -14.72 -6.09
C GLY A 170 -7.09 -15.77 -5.78
N LYS A 171 -7.09 -16.86 -6.53
CA LYS A 171 -6.11 -17.92 -6.36
C LYS A 171 -4.71 -17.45 -6.75
N SER A 172 -3.70 -17.93 -6.02
CA SER A 172 -2.29 -17.82 -6.37
C SER A 172 -1.95 -18.72 -7.56
N ASN A 173 -0.85 -18.43 -8.27
CA ASN A 173 -0.43 -19.26 -9.41
C ASN A 173 -0.24 -20.74 -9.03
N ARG A 174 0.17 -21.01 -7.78
CA ARG A 174 0.29 -22.37 -7.22
C ARG A 174 -1.07 -23.04 -7.06
N GLU A 175 -2.06 -22.33 -6.54
CA GLU A 175 -3.43 -22.86 -6.37
C GLU A 175 -4.12 -23.06 -7.73
N ILE A 176 -3.89 -22.17 -8.69
CA ILE A 176 -4.36 -22.31 -10.07
C ILE A 176 -3.71 -23.55 -10.71
N ALA A 177 -2.41 -23.72 -10.54
CA ALA A 177 -1.65 -24.87 -11.03
C ALA A 177 -2.21 -26.19 -10.49
N CYS A 178 -2.48 -26.26 -9.18
CA CYS A 178 -3.12 -27.41 -8.56
C CYS A 178 -4.56 -27.63 -9.06
N THR A 179 -5.36 -26.57 -9.15
CA THR A 179 -6.78 -26.65 -9.57
C THR A 179 -6.92 -27.12 -11.01
N LEU A 180 -6.06 -26.62 -11.89
CA LEU A 180 -6.10 -26.87 -13.33
C LEU A 180 -5.17 -28.02 -13.75
N PHE A 181 -4.50 -28.69 -12.82
CA PHE A 181 -3.55 -29.78 -13.07
C PHE A 181 -2.44 -29.42 -14.08
N ILE A 182 -1.84 -28.23 -13.94
CA ILE A 182 -0.74 -27.73 -14.78
C ILE A 182 0.41 -27.20 -13.92
N SER A 183 1.58 -26.96 -14.53
CA SER A 183 2.71 -26.37 -13.79
C SER A 183 2.49 -24.88 -13.50
N GLU A 184 3.10 -24.38 -12.43
CA GLU A 184 3.10 -22.93 -12.12
C GLU A 184 3.68 -22.08 -13.27
N ASN A 185 4.68 -22.60 -14.00
CA ASN A 185 5.23 -21.92 -15.17
C ASN A 185 4.22 -21.84 -16.33
N THR A 186 3.40 -22.87 -16.51
CA THR A 186 2.30 -22.88 -17.48
C THR A 186 1.26 -21.84 -17.10
N VAL A 187 0.90 -21.72 -15.82
CA VAL A 187 0.00 -20.67 -15.31
C VAL A 187 0.57 -19.28 -15.56
N LYS A 188 1.86 -19.05 -15.27
CA LYS A 188 2.53 -17.76 -15.55
C LYS A 188 2.49 -17.39 -17.04
N THR A 189 2.62 -18.39 -17.91
CA THR A 189 2.56 -18.22 -19.36
C THR A 189 1.16 -17.82 -19.80
N HIS A 190 0.12 -18.54 -19.35
CA HIS A 190 -1.27 -18.16 -19.62
C HIS A 190 -1.60 -16.77 -19.07
N ALA A 191 -1.19 -16.44 -17.85
CA ALA A 191 -1.39 -15.13 -17.26
C ALA A 191 -0.74 -14.01 -18.08
N ARG A 192 0.49 -14.21 -18.58
CA ARG A 192 1.16 -13.24 -19.46
C ARG A 192 0.41 -13.05 -20.78
N ASN A 193 -0.07 -14.14 -21.39
CA ASN A 193 -0.84 -14.04 -22.63
C ASN A 193 -2.18 -13.33 -22.42
N ILE A 194 -2.86 -13.61 -21.30
CA ILE A 194 -4.07 -12.89 -20.89
C ILE A 194 -3.77 -11.39 -20.75
N PHE A 195 -2.72 -11.03 -20.02
CA PHE A 195 -2.34 -9.63 -19.83
C PHE A 195 -2.05 -8.92 -21.17
N SER A 196 -1.31 -9.59 -22.06
CA SER A 196 -1.01 -9.06 -23.39
C SER A 196 -2.26 -8.88 -24.26
N LYS A 197 -3.23 -9.79 -24.19
CA LYS A 197 -4.48 -9.72 -24.95
C LYS A 197 -5.45 -8.69 -24.39
N CYS A 198 -5.39 -8.44 -23.08
CA CYS A 198 -6.18 -7.43 -22.42
C CYS A 198 -5.53 -6.03 -22.44
N ASP A 199 -4.37 -5.87 -23.10
CA ASP A 199 -3.56 -4.64 -23.11
C ASP A 199 -3.24 -4.09 -21.71
N VAL A 200 -2.86 -5.00 -20.79
CA VAL A 200 -2.50 -4.67 -19.40
C VAL A 200 -1.12 -5.24 -19.06
N GLY A 201 -0.37 -4.56 -18.19
CA GLY A 201 0.96 -4.97 -17.77
C GLY A 201 0.99 -5.82 -16.50
N SER A 202 -0.12 -5.94 -15.77
CA SER A 202 -0.13 -6.64 -14.48
C SER A 202 -1.49 -7.21 -14.09
N ARG A 203 -1.48 -8.17 -13.15
CA ARG A 203 -2.69 -8.73 -12.52
C ARG A 203 -3.58 -7.64 -11.92
N THR A 204 -2.97 -6.62 -11.33
CA THR A 204 -3.70 -5.48 -10.74
C THR A 204 -4.35 -4.64 -11.82
N GLU A 205 -3.61 -4.36 -12.89
CA GLU A 205 -4.12 -3.55 -14.00
C GLU A 205 -5.27 -4.26 -14.69
N LEU A 206 -5.15 -5.58 -14.92
CA LEU A 206 -6.24 -6.44 -15.39
C LEU A 206 -7.51 -6.28 -14.53
N ILE A 207 -7.39 -6.44 -13.22
CA ILE A 207 -8.53 -6.29 -12.28
C ILE A 207 -9.09 -4.86 -12.34
N SER A 208 -8.23 -3.84 -12.40
CA SER A 208 -8.65 -2.44 -12.45
C SER A 208 -9.37 -2.06 -13.75
N THR A 209 -8.93 -2.61 -14.89
CA THR A 209 -9.54 -2.39 -16.20
C THR A 209 -10.92 -3.05 -16.24
N LEU A 210 -11.04 -4.26 -15.68
CA LEU A 210 -12.34 -4.92 -15.51
C LEU A 210 -13.29 -4.14 -14.60
N LEU A 211 -12.77 -3.49 -13.54
CA LEU A 211 -13.56 -2.61 -12.67
C LEU A 211 -14.04 -1.34 -13.37
N LYS A 212 -13.22 -0.73 -14.23
CA LYS A 212 -13.56 0.52 -14.92
C LYS A 212 -14.72 0.33 -15.90
N ASN A 213 -14.75 -0.80 -16.61
CA ASN A 213 -15.83 -1.13 -17.54
C ASN A 213 -17.18 -1.41 -16.85
N GLN A 214 -17.23 -1.59 -15.53
CA GLN A 214 -18.46 -1.71 -14.74
C GLN A 214 -19.01 -0.35 -14.26
N SER A 215 -18.22 0.72 -14.30
CA SER A 215 -18.65 2.05 -13.81
C SER A 215 -19.12 3.02 -14.89
N ASP A 216 -19.12 2.59 -16.16
CA ASP A 216 -19.56 3.40 -17.31
C ASP A 216 -21.06 3.22 -17.65
N TRP A 217 -21.91 2.98 -16.64
CA TRP A 217 -23.37 3.08 -16.72
C TRP A 217 -23.97 3.83 -15.53
#